data_AF-A0A5C6XFS8-F1
#
_entry.id   AF-A0A5C6XFS8-F1
#
_cell.length_a   1.000
_cell.length_b   1.000
_cell.length_c   1.000
_cell.angle_alpha   90.00
_cell.angle_beta   90.00
_cell.angle_gamma   90.00
#
_symmetry.space_group_name_H-M   'P 1'
#
loop_
_entity.id
_entity.type
_entity.pdbx_description
1 polymer ?
#
loop_
_entity_poly.entity_id
_entity_poly.type
_entity_poly.pdbx_seq_one_letter_code
_entity_poly.pdbx_strand_id
1 'polypeptide(L)'
;MTTPPPIDESARRAILQLAYWNLERGHLHKSEALTRGLLSLDATDGSAWYYLGESLWRRGRLSDAAQALTQATRHGDRRPQTWLALAEVQVICSEPDAARHAITELCRLVPRDDPRAKRALALLRCCPAPFVAS
;
A
#
# COMPACT_ATOMS: atom_id res chain seq x y z
N MET A 1 24.11 -19.82 -5.10
CA MET A 1 23.27 -18.60 -5.14
C MET A 1 23.64 -17.78 -3.91
N THR A 2 24.53 -16.82 -4.08
CA THR A 2 24.93 -15.90 -2.99
C THR A 2 23.76 -14.95 -2.74
N THR A 3 23.12 -15.09 -1.59
CA THR A 3 22.21 -14.05 -1.09
C THR A 3 23.01 -12.75 -1.01
N PRO A 4 22.52 -11.64 -1.59
CA PRO A 4 23.18 -10.35 -1.45
C PRO A 4 23.32 -10.03 0.05
N PRO A 5 24.42 -9.35 0.46
CA PRO A 5 24.60 -8.97 1.85
C PRO A 5 23.37 -8.19 2.33
N PRO A 6 22.85 -8.48 3.53
CA PRO A 6 21.71 -7.75 4.06
C PRO A 6 22.04 -6.26 4.06
N ILE A 7 21.14 -5.45 3.51
CA ILE A 7 21.28 -4.00 3.57
C ILE A 7 21.41 -3.61 5.03
N ASP A 8 22.35 -2.71 5.30
CA ASP A 8 22.47 -2.10 6.62
C ASP A 8 21.14 -1.43 7.01
N GLU A 9 20.59 -1.81 8.16
CA GLU A 9 19.28 -1.36 8.64
C GLU A 9 19.17 0.17 8.68
N SER A 10 20.29 0.85 8.96
CA SER A 10 20.34 2.31 8.95
C SER A 10 20.18 2.89 7.54
N ALA A 11 20.83 2.27 6.54
CA ALA A 11 20.70 2.65 5.13
C ALA A 11 19.29 2.36 4.61
N ARG A 12 18.71 1.20 4.93
CA ARG A 12 17.32 0.84 4.61
C ARG A 12 16.36 1.91 5.13
N ARG A 13 16.47 2.25 6.41
CA ARG A 13 15.65 3.28 7.05
C ARG A 13 15.83 4.65 6.40
N ALA A 14 17.06 5.04 6.07
CA ALA A 14 17.34 6.31 5.41
C ALA A 14 16.67 6.39 4.02
N ILE A 15 16.74 5.31 3.22
CA ILE A 15 16.09 5.24 1.91
C ILE A 15 14.57 5.37 2.05
N LEU A 16 13.96 4.69 3.01
CA LEU A 16 12.51 4.80 3.27
C LEU A 16 12.10 6.21 3.70
N GLN A 17 12.90 6.87 4.54
CA GLN A 17 12.65 8.27 4.91
C GLN A 17 12.75 9.20 3.70
N LEU A 18 13.77 9.03 2.85
CA LEU A 18 13.90 9.81 1.62
C LEU A 18 12.74 9.57 0.65
N ALA A 19 12.28 8.32 0.51
CA ALA A 19 11.12 8.00 -0.30
C ALA A 19 9.86 8.72 0.21
N TYR A 20 9.62 8.66 1.52
CA TYR A 20 8.53 9.40 2.18
C TYR A 20 8.61 10.91 1.91
N TRP A 21 9.77 11.55 2.14
CA TRP A 21 9.91 12.98 1.90
C TRP A 21 9.71 13.37 0.43
N ASN A 22 10.10 12.52 -0.51
CA ASN A 22 9.85 12.76 -1.93
C ASN A 22 8.36 12.59 -2.30
N LEU A 23 7.65 11.66 -1.66
CA LEU A 23 6.19 11.54 -1.80
C LEU A 23 5.47 12.80 -1.33
N GLU A 24 5.81 13.29 -0.14
CA GLU A 24 5.19 14.49 0.44
C GLU A 24 5.46 15.74 -0.40
N ARG A 25 6.63 15.82 -1.05
CA ARG A 25 6.98 16.92 -1.98
C ARG A 25 6.42 16.74 -3.39
N GLY A 26 5.69 15.65 -3.67
CA GLY A 26 5.17 15.36 -5.01
C GLY A 26 6.23 14.91 -6.02
N HIS A 27 7.46 14.62 -5.59
CA HIS A 27 8.51 14.03 -6.42
C HIS A 27 8.30 12.52 -6.59
N LEU A 28 7.15 12.14 -7.17
CA LEU A 28 6.69 10.75 -7.23
C LEU A 28 7.68 9.83 -7.95
N HIS A 29 8.32 10.30 -9.01
CA HIS A 29 9.33 9.54 -9.76
C HIS A 29 10.57 9.21 -8.92
N LYS A 30 11.01 10.13 -8.03
CA LYS A 30 12.16 9.89 -7.14
C LYS A 30 11.82 8.86 -6.08
N SER A 31 10.64 8.97 -5.47
CA SER A 31 10.16 7.98 -4.50
C SER A 31 10.06 6.59 -5.12
N GLU A 32 9.47 6.49 -6.32
CA GLU A 32 9.37 5.23 -7.06
C GLU A 32 10.75 4.64 -7.38
N ALA A 33 11.72 5.46 -7.79
CA ALA A 33 13.08 5.00 -8.05
C ALA A 33 13.78 4.49 -6.78
N LEU A 34 13.67 5.22 -5.67
CA LEU A 34 14.24 4.85 -4.38
C LEU A 34 13.67 3.53 -3.86
N THR A 35 12.35 3.40 -3.91
CA THR A 35 11.64 2.20 -3.43
C THR A 35 11.91 0.98 -4.31
N ARG A 36 11.97 1.14 -5.64
CA ARG A 36 12.41 0.03 -6.53
C ARG A 36 13.87 -0.36 -6.32
N GLY A 37 14.75 0.61 -6.10
CA GLY A 37 16.15 0.34 -5.77
C GLY A 37 16.25 -0.48 -4.48
N LEU A 38 15.49 -0.10 -3.46
CA LEU A 38 15.42 -0.86 -2.22
C LEU A 38 14.88 -2.28 -2.44
N LEU A 39 13.81 -2.44 -3.21
CA LEU A 39 13.21 -3.74 -3.54
C LEU A 39 14.12 -4.63 -4.41
N SER A 40 15.05 -4.06 -5.17
CA SER A 40 16.04 -4.84 -5.92
C SER A 40 17.10 -5.48 -5.01
N LEU A 41 17.28 -4.92 -3.81
CA LEU A 41 18.22 -5.40 -2.81
C LEU A 41 17.51 -6.28 -1.77
N ASP A 42 16.30 -5.88 -1.35
CA ASP A 42 15.42 -6.64 -0.48
C ASP A 42 13.97 -6.59 -0.99
N ALA A 43 13.58 -7.63 -1.75
CA ALA A 43 12.23 -7.76 -2.30
C ALA A 43 11.16 -8.02 -1.23
N THR A 44 11.55 -8.25 0.03
CA THR A 44 10.65 -8.56 1.15
C THR A 44 10.38 -7.36 2.06
N ASP A 45 10.88 -6.17 1.72
CA ASP A 45 10.59 -4.96 2.49
C ASP A 45 9.16 -4.46 2.21
N GLY A 46 8.23 -4.79 3.11
CA GLY A 46 6.83 -4.35 3.02
C GLY A 46 6.67 -2.83 3.05
N SER A 47 7.57 -2.08 3.70
CA SER A 47 7.50 -0.62 3.72
C SER A 47 7.88 -0.01 2.37
N ALA A 48 8.87 -0.59 1.69
CA ALA A 48 9.27 -0.20 0.36
C ALA A 48 8.13 -0.45 -0.66
N TRP A 49 7.47 -1.61 -0.56
CA TRP A 49 6.28 -1.92 -1.36
C TRP A 49 5.14 -0.92 -1.14
N TYR A 50 4.90 -0.49 0.10
CA TYR A 50 3.88 0.53 0.38
C TYR A 50 4.20 1.87 -0.28
N TYR A 51 5.43 2.39 -0.11
CA TYR A 51 5.79 3.68 -0.71
C TYR A 51 5.84 3.61 -2.24
N LEU A 52 6.19 2.45 -2.81
CA LEU A 52 6.04 2.22 -4.25
C LEU A 52 4.56 2.31 -4.66
N GLY A 53 3.67 1.64 -3.92
CA GLY A 53 2.22 1.69 -4.13
C GLY A 53 1.64 3.11 -4.07
N GLU A 54 1.96 3.88 -3.03
CA GLU A 54 1.60 5.30 -2.90
C GLU A 54 2.11 6.13 -4.09
N SER A 55 3.36 5.92 -4.50
CA SER A 55 3.97 6.66 -5.61
C SER A 55 3.25 6.37 -6.93
N LEU A 56 2.92 5.10 -7.17
CA LEU A 56 2.19 4.66 -8.36
C LEU A 56 0.74 5.18 -8.36
N TRP A 57 0.09 5.14 -7.21
CA TRP A 57 -1.29 5.61 -7.05
C TRP A 57 -1.40 7.10 -7.35
N ARG A 58 -0.54 7.93 -6.75
CA ARG A 58 -0.51 9.39 -7.00
C ARG A 58 -0.15 9.73 -8.45
N ARG A 59 0.49 8.81 -9.19
CA ARG A 59 0.77 8.92 -10.63
C ARG A 59 -0.37 8.43 -11.52
N GLY A 60 -1.47 7.93 -10.96
CA GLY A 60 -2.60 7.36 -11.71
C GLY A 60 -2.36 5.94 -12.23
N ARG A 61 -1.26 5.28 -11.85
CA ARG A 61 -0.96 3.88 -12.21
C ARG A 61 -1.67 2.92 -11.24
N LEU A 62 -3.00 2.90 -11.32
CA LEU A 62 -3.87 2.26 -10.33
C LEU A 62 -3.64 0.74 -10.20
N SER A 63 -3.57 0.02 -11.32
CA SER A 63 -3.35 -1.43 -11.30
C SER A 63 -1.99 -1.80 -10.68
N ASP A 64 -0.93 -1.07 -11.04
CA ASP A 64 0.40 -1.30 -10.47
C ASP A 64 0.44 -0.93 -8.97
N ALA A 65 -0.29 0.12 -8.58
CA ALA A 65 -0.41 0.52 -7.19
C ALA A 65 -1.12 -0.56 -6.35
N ALA A 66 -2.21 -1.15 -6.86
CA ALA A 66 -2.93 -2.23 -6.18
C ALA A 66 -2.02 -3.45 -5.96
N GLN A 67 -1.23 -3.81 -6.98
CA GLN A 67 -0.27 -4.90 -6.89
C GLN A 67 0.81 -4.59 -5.85
N ALA A 68 1.42 -3.42 -5.88
CA ALA A 68 2.46 -3.02 -4.93
C ALA A 68 1.94 -2.98 -3.47
N LEU A 69 0.75 -2.42 -3.25
CA LEU A 69 0.11 -2.39 -1.92
C LEU A 69 -0.28 -3.79 -1.43
N THR A 70 -0.66 -4.69 -2.34
CA THR A 70 -0.89 -6.11 -2.00
C THR A 70 0.42 -6.81 -1.60
N GLN A 71 1.54 -6.52 -2.26
CA GLN A 71 2.83 -7.04 -1.83
C GLN A 71 3.24 -6.47 -0.47
N ALA A 72 2.95 -5.19 -0.20
CA ALA A 72 3.22 -4.59 1.10
C ALA A 72 2.56 -5.37 2.25
N THR A 73 1.27 -5.70 2.12
CA THR A 73 0.54 -6.46 3.14
C THR A 73 1.04 -7.91 3.25
N ARG A 74 1.40 -8.55 2.13
CA ARG A 74 2.00 -9.90 2.12
C ARG A 74 3.36 -9.95 2.81
N HIS A 75 4.16 -8.90 2.66
CA HIS A 75 5.50 -8.78 3.25
C HIS A 75 5.49 -8.14 4.65
N GLY A 76 4.36 -8.21 5.35
CA GLY A 76 4.29 -7.90 6.77
C GLY A 76 4.12 -6.42 7.10
N ASP A 77 3.81 -5.57 6.12
CA ASP A 77 3.41 -4.20 6.44
C ASP A 77 2.03 -4.18 7.11
N ARG A 78 2.05 -3.98 8.42
CA ARG A 78 0.86 -3.99 9.30
C ARG A 78 0.30 -2.61 9.57
N ARG A 79 0.74 -1.59 8.84
CA ARG A 79 0.22 -0.23 9.03
C ARG A 79 -1.23 -0.15 8.57
N PRO A 80 -2.15 0.45 9.36
CA PRO A 80 -3.52 0.69 8.92
C PRO A 80 -3.59 1.54 7.64
N GLN A 81 -2.63 2.43 7.41
CA GLN A 81 -2.51 3.24 6.20
C GLN A 81 -2.40 2.38 4.94
N THR A 82 -1.67 1.26 5.00
CA THR A 82 -1.46 0.37 3.86
C THR A 82 -2.76 -0.31 3.44
N TRP A 83 -3.55 -0.79 4.41
CA TRP A 83 -4.85 -1.38 4.13
C TRP A 83 -5.89 -0.36 3.64
N LEU A 84 -5.86 0.86 4.17
CA LEU A 84 -6.70 1.94 3.65
C LEU A 84 -6.35 2.29 2.20
N ALA A 85 -5.07 2.49 1.91
CA ALA A 85 -4.61 2.79 0.56
C ALA A 85 -4.95 1.65 -0.42
N LEU A 86 -4.77 0.39 0.00
CA LEU A 86 -5.13 -0.77 -0.80
C LEU A 86 -6.63 -0.78 -1.13
N ALA A 87 -7.47 -0.57 -0.11
CA ALA A 87 -8.91 -0.49 -0.27
C ALA A 87 -9.33 0.64 -1.23
N GLU A 88 -8.76 1.83 -1.09
CA GLU A 88 -9.05 2.98 -1.97
C GLU A 88 -8.69 2.69 -3.41
N VAL A 89 -7.49 2.14 -3.66
CA VAL A 89 -7.07 1.81 -5.01
C VAL A 89 -7.95 0.71 -5.61
N GLN A 90 -8.29 -0.33 -4.84
CA GLN A 90 -9.15 -1.43 -5.31
C GLN A 90 -10.57 -0.96 -5.65
N VAL A 91 -11.13 -0.01 -4.88
CA VAL A 91 -12.43 0.61 -5.21
C VAL A 91 -12.35 1.33 -6.55
N ILE A 92 -11.28 2.10 -6.79
CA ILE A 92 -11.09 2.83 -8.05
C ILE A 92 -10.88 1.85 -9.22
N CYS A 93 -10.15 0.75 -8.99
CA CYS A 93 -9.97 -0.33 -9.97
C CYS A 93 -11.25 -1.15 -10.24
N SER A 94 -12.38 -0.84 -9.59
CA SER A 94 -13.63 -1.60 -9.69
C SER A 94 -13.50 -3.06 -9.24
N GLU A 95 -12.70 -3.31 -8.20
CA GLU A 95 -12.51 -4.61 -7.55
C GLU A 95 -13.18 -4.61 -6.15
N PRO A 96 -14.53 -4.64 -6.06
CA PRO A 96 -15.24 -4.42 -4.81
C PRO A 96 -15.03 -5.52 -3.76
N ASP A 97 -14.82 -6.77 -4.18
CA ASP A 97 -14.57 -7.89 -3.26
C ASP A 97 -13.19 -7.80 -2.62
N ALA A 98 -12.17 -7.41 -3.41
CA ALA A 98 -10.82 -7.19 -2.91
C ALA A 98 -10.80 -6.00 -1.94
N ALA A 99 -11.47 -4.90 -2.30
CA ALA A 99 -11.64 -3.75 -1.42
C ALA A 99 -12.32 -4.14 -0.08
N ARG A 100 -13.38 -4.95 -0.12
CA ARG A 100 -14.07 -5.43 1.08
C ARG A 100 -13.15 -6.23 2.00
N HIS A 101 -12.28 -7.06 1.42
CA HIS A 101 -11.28 -7.79 2.18
C HIS A 101 -10.30 -6.83 2.87
N ALA A 102 -9.70 -5.88 2.13
CA ALA A 102 -8.76 -4.91 2.69
C ALA A 102 -9.36 -4.07 3.82
N ILE A 103 -10.62 -3.67 3.68
CA ILE A 103 -11.35 -2.88 4.69
C ILE A 103 -11.64 -3.72 5.93
N THR A 104 -11.94 -5.01 5.76
CA THR A 104 -12.14 -5.95 6.87
C THR A 104 -10.84 -6.11 7.66
N GLU A 105 -9.70 -6.29 7.00
CA GLU A 105 -8.41 -6.36 7.68
C GLU A 105 -8.06 -5.05 8.40
N LEU A 106 -8.32 -3.90 7.77
CA LEU A 106 -8.15 -2.60 8.43
C LEU A 106 -8.96 -2.49 9.73
N CYS A 107 -10.24 -2.90 9.70
CA CYS A 107 -11.12 -2.85 10.87
C CYS A 107 -10.74 -3.83 11.99
N ARG A 108 -9.86 -4.81 11.72
CA ARG A 108 -9.26 -5.66 12.77
C ARG A 108 -8.08 -4.97 13.46
N LEU A 109 -7.40 -4.06 12.77
CA LEU A 109 -6.20 -3.38 13.28
C LEU A 109 -6.52 -2.10 14.06
N VAL A 110 -7.59 -1.40 13.67
CA VAL A 110 -8.00 -0.15 14.32
C VAL A 110 -9.45 -0.21 14.77
N PRO A 111 -9.81 0.51 15.86
CA PRO A 111 -11.19 0.57 16.28
C PRO A 111 -12.06 1.30 15.24
N ARG A 112 -13.37 1.02 15.23
CA ARG A 112 -14.31 1.54 14.23
C ARG A 112 -14.44 3.07 14.22
N ASP A 113 -14.09 3.74 15.30
CA ASP A 113 -14.15 5.19 15.41
C ASP A 113 -12.93 5.90 14.80
N ASP A 114 -11.86 5.15 14.48
CA ASP A 114 -10.66 5.65 13.82
C ASP A 114 -11.04 6.29 12.47
N PRO A 115 -10.50 7.48 12.14
CA PRO A 115 -10.79 8.16 10.87
C PRO A 115 -10.54 7.28 9.64
N ARG A 116 -9.53 6.41 9.69
CA ARG A 116 -9.18 5.48 8.60
C ARG A 116 -10.27 4.41 8.44
N ALA A 117 -10.73 3.84 9.54
CA ALA A 117 -11.82 2.86 9.53
C ALA A 117 -13.13 3.49 9.03
N LYS A 118 -13.48 4.68 9.52
CA LYS A 118 -14.67 5.42 9.04
C LYS A 118 -14.62 5.70 7.55
N ARG A 119 -13.47 6.15 7.05
CA ARG A 119 -13.24 6.41 5.63
C ARG A 119 -13.37 5.13 4.79
N ALA A 120 -12.73 4.05 5.21
CA ALA A 120 -12.83 2.75 4.58
C ALA A 120 -14.27 2.22 4.54
N LEU A 121 -15.00 2.29 5.65
CA LEU A 121 -16.40 1.88 5.71
C LEU A 121 -17.32 2.75 4.83
N ALA A 122 -16.99 4.04 4.65
CA ALA A 122 -17.71 4.89 3.72
C ALA A 122 -17.53 4.42 2.26
N LEU A 123 -16.32 4.01 1.87
CA LEU A 123 -16.04 3.46 0.54
C LEU A 123 -16.89 2.21 0.23
N LEU A 124 -17.07 1.33 1.22
CA LEU A 124 -17.94 0.15 1.07
C LEU A 124 -19.39 0.49 0.74
N ARG A 125 -19.89 1.62 1.21
CA ARG A 125 -21.27 2.06 0.95
C ARG A 125 -21.43 2.61 -0.47
N CYS A 126 -20.33 3.07 -1.08
CA CYS A 126 -20.30 3.57 -2.45
C CYS A 126 -20.07 2.46 -3.49
N CYS A 127 -19.50 1.32 -3.09
CA CYS A 127 -19.46 0.14 -3.94
C CYS A 127 -20.79 -0.61 -3.85
N PRO A 128 -21.57 -0.74 -4.94
CA PRO A 128 -22.70 -1.66 -4.93
C PRO A 128 -22.16 -3.05 -4.59
N ALA A 129 -22.78 -3.73 -3.62
CA ALA A 129 -22.48 -5.13 -3.40
C ALA A 129 -22.66 -5.88 -4.73
N PRO A 130 -21.86 -6.92 -5.02
CA PRO A 130 -22.29 -7.86 -6.05
C PRO A 130 -23.69 -8.30 -5.64
N PHE A 131 -24.62 -8.21 -6.59
CA PHE A 131 -25.99 -8.68 -6.42
C PHE A 131 -25.89 -10.19 -6.16
N VAL A 132 -25.78 -10.60 -4.90
CA VAL A 132 -25.85 -12.01 -4.53
C VAL A 132 -27.31 -12.39 -4.62
N ALA A 133 -27.75 -12.69 -5.84
CA ALA A 133 -28.94 -13.49 -6.07
C ALA A 133 -28.57 -14.94 -5.76
N SER A 134 -29.02 -15.44 -4.61
CA SER A 134 -29.18 -16.87 -4.34
C SER A 134 -30.31 -17.03 -3.33
#